data_AF-N9PZQ0-F1
#
_entry.id   AF-N9PZQ0-F1
#
_cell.length_a   1.000
_cell.length_b   1.000
_cell.length_c   1.000
_cell.angle_alpha   90.00
_cell.angle_beta   90.00
_cell.angle_gamma   90.00
#
_symmetry.space_group_name_H-M   'P 1'
#
loop_
_entity.id
_entity.type
_entity.pdbx_description
1 polymer ?
#
loop_
_entity_poly.entity_id
_entity_poly.type
_entity_poly.pdbx_seq_one_letter_code
_entity_poly.pdbx_strand_id
1 'polypeptide(L)'
;MWVVKAANGCAWLSILLIVAVTGFSIYVFSIPCTTDRICEMPPIHLFFFLAWIISVICNFIGIIFSIIGLKKDEPIKKLAKSALFFNGKIITFSFVCALLLFIDFNGLAIFLGD
;
A
#
# COMPACT_ATOMS: atom_id res chain seq x y z
N MET A 1 -18.97 17.41 -2.20
CA MET A 1 -19.24 16.05 -1.65
C MET A 1 -18.45 14.95 -2.35
N TRP A 2 -18.35 14.95 -3.68
CA TRP A 2 -17.63 13.95 -4.48
C TRP A 2 -16.15 13.78 -4.10
N VAL A 3 -15.45 14.87 -3.80
CA VAL A 3 -14.02 14.88 -3.42
C VAL A 3 -13.74 14.04 -2.16
N VAL A 4 -14.63 14.11 -1.15
CA VAL A 4 -14.50 13.33 0.09
C VAL A 4 -14.83 11.86 -0.14
N LYS A 5 -15.83 11.56 -0.97
CA LYS A 5 -16.13 10.18 -1.38
C LYS A 5 -14.96 9.55 -2.14
N ALA A 6 -14.30 10.31 -3.02
CA ALA A 6 -13.12 9.86 -3.75
C ALA A 6 -11.95 9.58 -2.79
N ALA A 7 -11.67 10.49 -1.84
CA ALA A 7 -10.61 10.29 -0.84
C ALA A 7 -10.85 9.05 0.05
N ASN A 8 -12.10 8.80 0.42
CA ASN A 8 -12.45 7.60 1.20
C ASN A 8 -12.39 6.34 0.34
N GLY A 9 -12.79 6.42 -0.94
CA GLY A 9 -12.67 5.33 -1.90
C GLY A 9 -11.21 4.91 -2.14
N CYS A 10 -10.29 5.88 -2.28
CA CYS A 10 -8.85 5.62 -2.38
C CYS A 10 -8.32 4.88 -1.14
N ALA A 11 -8.72 5.29 0.06
CA ALA A 11 -8.35 4.63 1.29
C ALA A 11 -8.84 3.17 1.35
N TRP A 12 -10.09 2.91 0.98
CA TRP A 12 -10.65 1.55 0.93
C TRP A 12 -9.98 0.68 -0.13
N LEU A 13 -9.67 1.23 -1.30
CA LEU A 13 -8.95 0.52 -2.36
C LEU A 13 -7.56 0.09 -1.89
N SER A 14 -6.85 0.95 -1.16
CA SER A 14 -5.55 0.62 -0.56
C SER A 14 -5.64 -0.52 0.45
N ILE A 15 -6.68 -0.56 1.28
CA ILE A 15 -6.90 -1.68 2.23
C ILE A 15 -7.15 -2.99 1.47
N LEU A 16 -8.01 -2.96 0.46
CA LEU A 16 -8.31 -4.14 -0.36
C LEU A 16 -7.07 -4.67 -1.07
N LEU A 17 -6.23 -3.77 -1.60
CA LEU A 17 -4.95 -4.15 -2.21
C LEU A 17 -4.04 -4.84 -1.20
N ILE A 18 -3.89 -4.30 0.02
CA ILE A 18 -3.08 -4.92 1.07
C ILE A 18 -3.60 -6.32 1.40
N VAL A 19 -4.90 -6.49 1.60
CA VAL A 19 -5.51 -7.79 1.94
C VAL A 19 -5.30 -8.82 0.82
N ALA A 20 -5.54 -8.44 -0.44
CA ALA A 20 -5.36 -9.33 -1.58
C ALA A 20 -3.90 -9.79 -1.71
N VAL A 21 -2.98 -8.85 -1.53
CA VAL A 21 -1.53 -9.06 -1.61
C VAL A 21 -1.05 -9.98 -0.47
N THR A 22 -1.47 -9.73 0.78
CA THR A 22 -1.16 -10.60 1.92
C THR A 22 -1.72 -12.01 1.74
N GLY A 23 -2.99 -12.14 1.28
CA GLY A 23 -3.62 -13.43 1.04
C GLY A 23 -2.90 -14.24 -0.05
N PHE A 24 -2.52 -13.58 -1.15
CA PHE A 24 -1.76 -14.20 -2.23
C PHE A 24 -0.37 -14.65 -1.77
N SER A 25 0.33 -13.86 -0.95
CA SER A 25 1.60 -14.30 -0.35
C SER A 25 1.44 -15.54 0.51
N ILE A 26 0.46 -15.57 1.42
CA ILE A 26 0.23 -16.74 2.27
C ILE A 26 -0.04 -17.97 1.42
N TYR A 27 -0.88 -17.84 0.38
CA TYR A 27 -1.18 -18.91 -0.57
C TYR A 27 0.08 -19.44 -1.25
N VAL A 28 0.93 -18.57 -1.79
CA VAL A 28 2.17 -18.97 -2.49
C VAL A 28 3.19 -19.60 -1.54
N PHE A 29 3.35 -19.09 -0.32
CA PHE A 29 4.27 -19.67 0.66
C PHE A 29 3.78 -21.00 1.26
N SER A 30 2.48 -21.29 1.21
CA SER A 30 1.90 -22.50 1.83
C SER A 30 1.89 -23.72 0.91
N ILE A 31 2.15 -23.56 -0.40
CA ILE A 31 2.11 -24.66 -1.36
C ILE A 31 3.54 -25.13 -1.64
N PRO A 32 3.85 -26.43 -1.47
CA PRO A 32 5.16 -26.96 -1.84
C PRO A 32 5.35 -26.82 -3.36
N CYS A 33 6.45 -26.19 -3.76
CA CYS A 33 6.79 -25.91 -5.17
C CYS A 33 7.13 -27.15 -6.01
N THR A 34 6.69 -28.33 -5.59
CA THR A 34 6.92 -29.62 -6.26
C THR A 34 5.92 -29.91 -7.37
N THR A 35 4.74 -29.29 -7.36
CA THR A 35 3.64 -29.60 -8.31
C THR A 35 3.17 -28.44 -9.17
N ASP A 36 3.53 -27.20 -8.85
CA ASP A 36 3.07 -26.00 -9.58
C ASP A 36 4.21 -25.05 -9.94
N ARG A 37 4.36 -24.75 -11.25
CA ARG A 37 5.30 -23.72 -11.75
C ARG A 37 4.91 -22.28 -11.37
N ILE A 38 3.85 -22.10 -10.59
CA ILE A 38 3.45 -20.78 -10.04
C ILE A 38 4.54 -20.24 -9.10
N CYS A 39 5.30 -21.11 -8.44
CA CYS A 39 6.50 -20.73 -7.69
C CYS A 39 7.67 -20.24 -8.58
N GLU A 40 7.73 -20.69 -9.84
CA GLU A 40 8.78 -20.33 -10.80
C GLU A 40 8.44 -19.06 -11.60
N MET A 41 7.22 -18.54 -11.49
CA MET A 41 6.83 -17.28 -12.14
C MET A 41 7.59 -16.12 -11.49
N PRO A 42 8.50 -15.44 -12.20
CA PRO A 42 9.11 -14.24 -11.69
C PRO A 42 8.06 -13.12 -11.78
N PRO A 43 7.94 -12.25 -10.78
CA PRO A 43 8.14 -12.47 -9.36
C PRO A 43 6.91 -11.97 -8.59
N ILE A 44 6.44 -12.73 -7.61
CA ILE A 44 5.45 -12.23 -6.62
C ILE A 44 5.87 -10.86 -6.06
N HIS A 45 7.17 -10.62 -5.91
CA HIS A 45 7.77 -9.34 -5.53
C HIS A 45 7.45 -8.19 -6.49
N LEU A 46 7.37 -8.41 -7.82
CA LEU A 46 7.00 -7.37 -8.78
C LEU A 46 5.50 -7.04 -8.69
N PHE A 47 4.65 -8.05 -8.49
CA PHE A 47 3.22 -7.85 -8.26
C PHE A 47 2.99 -7.04 -6.96
N PHE A 48 3.69 -7.41 -5.89
CA PHE A 48 3.74 -6.66 -4.64
C PHE A 48 4.22 -5.23 -4.84
N PHE A 49 5.31 -5.03 -5.58
CA PHE A 49 5.88 -3.72 -5.86
C PHE A 49 4.91 -2.84 -6.67
N LEU A 50 4.23 -3.41 -7.67
CA LEU A 50 3.23 -2.71 -8.47
C LEU A 50 2.01 -2.33 -7.63
N ALA A 51 1.47 -3.26 -6.84
CA ALA A 51 0.35 -2.99 -5.93
C ALA A 51 0.70 -1.94 -4.88
N TRP A 52 1.94 -1.96 -4.39
CA TRP A 52 2.46 -0.98 -3.45
C TRP A 52 2.58 0.41 -4.08
N ILE A 53 3.13 0.53 -5.30
CA ILE A 53 3.16 1.81 -6.05
C ILE A 53 1.76 2.37 -6.26
N ILE A 54 0.81 1.53 -6.71
CA ILE A 54 -0.57 1.95 -6.94
C ILE A 54 -1.19 2.45 -5.62
N SER A 55 -0.98 1.73 -4.52
CA SER A 55 -1.48 2.14 -3.19
C SER A 55 -0.90 3.49 -2.76
N VAL A 56 0.40 3.71 -2.93
CA VAL A 56 1.04 4.99 -2.60
C VAL A 56 0.44 6.13 -3.42
N ILE A 57 0.29 5.95 -4.73
CA ILE A 57 -0.32 6.96 -5.63
C ILE A 57 -1.76 7.27 -5.21
N CYS A 58 -2.58 6.26 -4.93
CA CYS A 58 -3.96 6.45 -4.48
C CYS A 58 -4.03 7.24 -3.15
N ASN A 59 -3.15 6.95 -2.20
CA ASN A 59 -3.13 7.68 -0.93
C ASN A 59 -2.65 9.13 -1.11
N PHE A 60 -1.68 9.39 -2.00
CA PHE A 60 -1.27 10.77 -2.33
C PHE A 60 -2.42 11.58 -2.94
N ILE A 61 -3.17 10.98 -3.88
CA ILE A 61 -4.37 11.60 -4.46
C ILE A 61 -5.42 11.84 -3.37
N GLY A 62 -5.63 10.88 -2.47
CA GLY A 62 -6.52 11.02 -1.32
C GLY A 62 -6.14 12.16 -0.37
N ILE A 63 -4.84 12.37 -0.14
CA ILE A 63 -4.30 13.49 0.64
C ILE A 63 -4.58 14.82 -0.06
N ILE A 64 -4.29 14.93 -1.36
CA ILE A 64 -4.55 16.16 -2.15
C ILE A 64 -6.03 16.53 -2.07
N PHE A 65 -6.93 15.56 -2.27
CA PHE A 65 -8.37 15.77 -2.16
C PHE A 65 -8.81 16.13 -0.74
N SER A 66 -8.19 15.56 0.28
CA SER A 66 -8.47 15.90 1.68
C SER A 66 -8.03 17.33 2.01
N ILE A 67 -6.88 17.80 1.50
CA ILE A 67 -6.42 19.18 1.66
C ILE A 67 -7.40 20.16 0.99
N ILE A 68 -7.90 19.83 -0.20
CA ILE A 68 -8.95 20.64 -0.87
C ILE A 68 -10.23 20.67 -0.02
N GLY A 69 -10.61 19.53 0.56
CA GLY A 69 -11.78 19.41 1.43
C GLY A 69 -11.68 20.21 2.75
N LEU A 70 -10.47 20.44 3.27
CA LEU A 70 -10.25 21.23 4.48
C LEU A 70 -10.56 22.72 4.31
N LYS A 71 -10.57 23.23 3.08
CA LYS A 71 -10.94 24.61 2.74
C LYS A 71 -12.46 24.83 2.64
N LYS A 72 -13.27 23.78 2.84
CA LYS A 72 -14.74 23.85 2.80
C LYS A 72 -15.32 23.98 4.21
N ASP A 73 -16.58 24.40 4.29
CA ASP A 73 -17.32 24.48 5.55
C ASP A 73 -17.68 23.10 6.13
N GLU A 74 -18.15 23.10 7.36
CA GLU A 74 -18.72 21.89 7.98
C GLU A 74 -19.95 21.40 7.19
N PRO A 75 -20.17 20.07 7.10
CA PRO A 75 -19.44 18.97 7.73
C PRO A 75 -18.26 18.43 6.89
N ILE A 76 -18.02 19.00 5.71
CA ILE A 76 -17.04 18.49 4.73
C ILE A 76 -15.62 18.55 5.30
N LYS A 77 -15.30 19.62 6.04
CA LYS A 77 -14.02 19.79 6.73
C LYS A 77 -13.69 18.65 7.69
N LYS A 78 -14.67 18.15 8.45
CA LYS A 78 -14.47 17.07 9.44
C LYS A 78 -14.16 15.74 8.75
N LEU A 79 -14.90 15.43 7.68
CA LEU A 79 -14.66 14.23 6.88
C LEU A 79 -13.32 14.30 6.16
N ALA A 80 -12.95 15.45 5.61
CA ALA A 80 -11.66 15.67 4.97
C ALA A 80 -10.49 15.53 5.97
N LYS A 81 -10.64 16.00 7.20
CA LYS A 81 -9.63 15.81 8.27
C LYS A 81 -9.43 14.33 8.61
N SER A 82 -10.52 13.56 8.69
CA SER A 82 -10.46 12.12 8.94
C SER A 82 -9.80 11.36 7.78
N ALA A 83 -10.19 11.67 6.54
CA ALA A 83 -9.58 11.09 5.35
C ALA A 83 -8.08 11.43 5.25
N LEU A 84 -7.68 12.67 5.57
CA LEU A 84 -6.28 13.09 5.59
C LEU A 84 -5.47 12.26 6.58
N PHE A 85 -5.98 12.07 7.80
CA PHE A 85 -5.30 11.30 8.84
C PHE A 85 -5.14 9.82 8.44
N PHE A 86 -6.17 9.24 7.81
CA PHE A 86 -6.15 7.85 7.39
C PHE A 86 -5.18 7.61 6.22
N ASN A 87 -5.28 8.41 5.14
CA ASN A 87 -4.36 8.31 4.01
C ASN A 87 -2.91 8.59 4.45
N GLY A 88 -2.70 9.55 5.36
CA GLY A 88 -1.39 9.83 5.93
C GLY A 88 -0.78 8.64 6.68
N LYS A 89 -1.57 7.95 7.52
CA LYS A 89 -1.11 6.72 8.21
C LYS A 89 -0.71 5.62 7.23
N ILE A 90 -1.47 5.42 6.16
CA ILE A 90 -1.16 4.39 5.15
C ILE A 90 0.14 4.74 4.42
N ILE A 91 0.40 6.01 4.10
CA ILE A 91 1.69 6.42 3.51
C ILE A 91 2.84 6.16 4.48
N THR A 92 2.71 6.54 5.75
CA THR A 92 3.77 6.29 6.73
C THR A 92 4.02 4.79 6.91
N PHE A 93 2.96 3.97 6.99
CA PHE A 93 3.09 2.52 7.03
C PHE A 93 3.80 1.98 5.77
N SER A 94 3.36 2.42 4.59
CA SER A 94 3.96 2.06 3.30
C SER A 94 5.46 2.41 3.24
N PHE A 95 5.84 3.57 3.78
CA PHE A 95 7.23 4.02 3.84
C PHE A 95 8.08 3.19 4.82
N VAL A 96 7.54 2.86 6.00
CA VAL A 96 8.22 1.98 6.97
C VAL A 96 8.44 0.59 6.38
N CYS A 97 7.44 0.02 5.70
CA CYS A 97 7.59 -1.26 5.01
C CYS A 97 8.67 -1.20 3.92
N ALA A 98 8.75 -0.09 3.18
CA ALA A 98 9.80 0.11 2.18
C ALA A 98 11.20 0.15 2.78
N LEU A 99 11.36 0.87 3.89
CA LEU A 99 12.62 0.97 4.61
C LEU A 99 13.05 -0.39 5.15
N LEU A 100 12.11 -1.15 5.73
CA LEU A 100 12.38 -2.51 6.22
C LEU A 100 12.82 -3.42 5.07
N LEU A 101 12.11 -3.40 3.93
CA LEU A 101 12.51 -4.15 2.74
C LEU A 101 13.91 -3.74 2.26
N PHE A 102 14.19 -2.44 2.19
CA PHE A 102 15.49 -1.93 1.75
C PHE A 102 16.63 -2.35 2.68
N ILE A 103 16.40 -2.32 4.00
CA ILE A 103 17.37 -2.79 5.00
C ILE A 103 17.59 -4.29 4.87
N ASP A 104 16.55 -5.09 4.63
CA ASP A 104 16.66 -6.54 4.47
C ASP A 104 17.45 -6.91 3.20
N PHE A 105 17.19 -6.22 2.08
CA PHE A 105 17.95 -6.38 0.83
C PHE A 105 19.43 -5.99 0.97
N ASN A 106 19.73 -4.90 1.68
CA ASN A 106 21.13 -4.49 1.93
C ASN A 106 21.81 -5.33 3.03
N GLY A 107 21.07 -5.80 4.03
CA GLY A 107 21.57 -6.68 5.08
C GLY A 107 21.96 -8.05 4.51
N LEU A 108 21.17 -8.59 3.58
CA LEU A 108 21.48 -9.82 2.87
C LEU A 108 22.72 -9.66 1.95
N ALA A 109 22.90 -8.49 1.33
CA ALA A 109 24.09 -8.20 0.51
C ALA A 109 25.38 -8.10 1.33
N ILE A 110 25.29 -7.71 2.60
CA ILE A 110 26.45 -7.69 3.52
C ILE A 110 26.81 -9.11 3.99
N PHE A 111 25.83 -10.00 4.19
CA PHE A 111 26.07 -11.39 4.61
C PHE A 111 26.53 -12.34 3.49
N LEU A 112 26.30 -11.99 2.22
CA LEU A 112 26.77 -12.74 1.05
C LEU A 112 28.03 -12.14 0.42
N GLY A 113 28.57 -11.08 1.03
CA GLY A 113 29.71 -10.31 0.55
C GLY A 113 31.03 -10.56 1.28
N ASP A 114 31.08 -11.57 2.17
CA ASP A 114 32.31 -12.07 2.83
C ASP A 114 32.59 -13.53 2.42
#